data_AF-A0A5C1AKD2-F1
#
_entry.id   AF-A0A5C1AKD2-F1
#
_cell.length_a   1.000
_cell.length_b   1.000
_cell.length_c   1.000
_cell.angle_alpha   90.00
_cell.angle_beta   90.00
_cell.angle_gamma   90.00
#
_symmetry.space_group_name_H-M   'P 1'
#
loop_
_entity.id
_entity.type
_entity.pdbx_description
1 polymer ?
#
loop_
_entity_poly.entity_id
_entity_poly.type
_entity_poly.pdbx_seq_one_letter_code
_entity_poly.pdbx_strand_id
1 'polypeptide(L)'
;MSLSSAVKEFRARWLPNATSNGLTRMVSLLEQGSPLLIHGAFSRCASQGCLATHLAWHHPQTQALHAEAGVVWLTKIARMNPATSALLLEWDRSGVHNWELREDLLSECRQELERRAEGTDARHRREECCTV
;
A
#
# COMPACT_ATOMS: atom_id res chain seq x y z
N MET A 1 -10.92 -17.15 -8.85
CA MET A 1 -10.85 -15.83 -9.53
C MET A 1 -9.40 -15.61 -9.95
N SER A 2 -9.15 -15.27 -11.22
CA SER A 2 -7.80 -14.93 -11.67
C SER A 2 -7.48 -13.52 -11.15
N LEU A 3 -6.50 -13.38 -10.25
CA LEU A 3 -6.08 -12.08 -9.72
C LEU A 3 -5.58 -11.19 -10.86
N SER A 4 -6.05 -9.93 -10.89
CA SER A 4 -5.60 -8.94 -11.87
C SER A 4 -4.09 -8.67 -11.74
N SER A 5 -3.48 -8.12 -12.80
CA SER A 5 -2.06 -7.74 -12.75
C SER A 5 -1.79 -6.69 -11.68
N ALA A 6 -2.73 -5.78 -11.43
CA ALA A 6 -2.68 -4.81 -10.35
C ALA A 6 -2.60 -5.47 -8.97
N VAL A 7 -3.49 -6.42 -8.68
CA VAL A 7 -3.51 -7.11 -7.37
C VAL A 7 -2.27 -7.98 -7.20
N LYS A 8 -1.81 -8.67 -8.25
CA LYS A 8 -0.54 -9.42 -8.23
C LYS A 8 0.66 -8.52 -7.94
N GLU A 9 0.75 -7.36 -8.58
CA GLU A 9 1.81 -6.38 -8.30
C GLU A 9 1.72 -5.85 -6.87
N PHE A 10 0.52 -5.51 -6.41
CA PHE A 10 0.28 -5.02 -5.06
C PHE A 10 0.82 -6.00 -4.01
N ARG A 11 0.46 -7.27 -4.13
CA ARG A 11 0.94 -8.33 -3.23
C ARG A 11 2.45 -8.50 -3.26
N ALA A 12 3.03 -8.56 -4.46
CA ALA A 12 4.44 -8.90 -4.62
C ALA A 12 5.39 -7.73 -4.32
N ARG A 13 4.94 -6.49 -4.52
CA ARG A 13 5.82 -5.31 -4.56
C ARG A 13 5.43 -4.20 -3.60
N TRP A 14 4.14 -4.05 -3.30
CA TRP A 14 3.69 -2.99 -2.41
C TRP A 14 3.66 -3.45 -0.96
N LEU A 15 2.94 -4.54 -0.67
CA LEU A 15 2.76 -5.05 0.68
C LEU A 15 4.08 -5.27 1.43
N PRO A 16 5.11 -5.93 0.86
CA PRO A 16 6.36 -6.18 1.58
C PRO A 16 7.11 -4.91 1.99
N ASN A 17 6.84 -3.79 1.31
CA ASN A 17 7.52 -2.51 1.51
C ASN A 17 6.64 -1.49 2.28
N ALA A 18 5.39 -1.84 2.54
CA ALA A 18 4.48 -1.04 3.35
C ALA A 18 4.69 -1.31 4.84
N THR A 19 4.51 -0.30 5.68
CA THR A 19 4.44 -0.48 7.15
C THR A 19 3.04 -0.84 7.59
N SER A 20 2.89 -1.43 8.77
CA SER A 20 1.57 -1.74 9.33
C SER A 20 0.72 -0.47 9.47
N ASN A 21 1.30 0.65 9.94
CA ASN A 21 0.60 1.93 10.02
C ASN A 21 0.14 2.44 8.64
N GLY A 22 0.98 2.29 7.61
CA GLY A 22 0.62 2.64 6.23
C GLY A 22 -0.52 1.78 5.70
N LEU A 23 -0.49 0.47 5.96
CA LEU A 23 -1.56 -0.45 5.59
C LEU A 23 -2.87 -0.12 6.32
N THR A 24 -2.83 0.16 7.63
CA THR A 24 -4.01 0.59 8.39
C THR A 24 -4.62 1.86 7.81
N ARG A 25 -3.80 2.86 7.46
CA ARG A 25 -4.30 4.08 6.82
C ARG A 25 -4.93 3.78 5.46
N MET A 26 -4.30 2.91 4.68
CA MET A 26 -4.80 2.53 3.36
C MET A 26 -6.15 1.80 3.44
N VAL A 27 -6.32 0.89 4.41
CA VAL A 27 -7.61 0.25 4.73
C VAL A 27 -8.70 1.31 4.96
N SER A 28 -8.46 2.27 5.86
CA SER A 28 -9.45 3.30 6.15
C SER A 28 -9.83 4.14 4.92
N LEU A 29 -8.88 4.44 4.04
CA LEU A 29 -9.13 5.23 2.82
C LEU A 29 -9.91 4.43 1.78
N LEU A 30 -9.59 3.16 1.61
CA LEU A 30 -10.28 2.26 0.68
C LEU A 30 -11.72 1.98 1.14
N GLU A 31 -11.93 1.73 2.43
CA GLU A 31 -13.26 1.50 3.02
C GLU A 31 -14.18 2.72 2.83
N GLN A 32 -13.64 3.92 3.05
CA GLN A 32 -14.40 5.17 2.95
C GLN A 32 -14.64 5.61 1.51
N GLY A 33 -14.00 4.96 0.52
CA GLY A 33 -13.96 5.45 -0.85
C GLY A 33 -13.47 6.90 -0.91
N SER A 34 -12.41 7.21 -0.15
CA SER A 34 -12.01 8.59 0.10
C SER A 34 -11.69 9.33 -1.21
N PRO A 35 -12.23 10.55 -1.41
CA PRO A 35 -11.90 11.37 -2.58
C PRO A 35 -10.44 11.82 -2.59
N LEU A 36 -9.69 11.59 -1.51
CA LEU A 36 -8.25 11.87 -1.45
C LEU A 36 -7.43 10.90 -2.30
N LEU A 37 -7.99 9.76 -2.71
CA LEU A 37 -7.36 8.78 -3.61
C LEU A 37 -7.47 9.23 -5.09
N ILE A 38 -6.98 10.45 -5.37
CA ILE A 38 -7.32 11.20 -6.58
C ILE A 38 -6.77 10.51 -7.84
N HIS A 39 -5.46 10.27 -7.94
CA HIS A 39 -4.82 9.56 -9.07
C HIS A 39 -3.45 9.00 -8.68
N GLY A 40 -3.06 7.89 -9.30
CA GLY A 40 -1.79 7.19 -9.13
C GLY A 40 -0.67 7.60 -10.10
N ALA A 41 -0.99 7.97 -11.34
CA ALA A 41 0.01 8.39 -12.33
C ALA A 41 0.43 9.83 -12.04
N PHE A 42 1.66 9.94 -11.58
CA PHE A 42 2.43 11.16 -11.31
C PHE A 42 2.64 12.09 -12.53
N SER A 43 1.88 11.90 -13.61
CA SER A 43 2.00 12.62 -14.88
C SER A 43 1.02 13.79 -15.03
N ARG A 44 -0.03 13.88 -14.20
CA ARG A 44 -1.11 14.88 -14.41
C ARG A 44 -1.41 15.80 -13.21
N CYS A 45 -1.07 15.44 -11.98
CA CYS A 45 -1.21 16.28 -10.79
C CYS A 45 -0.08 15.99 -9.80
N ALA A 46 0.17 16.94 -8.89
CA ALA A 46 1.06 16.72 -7.75
C ALA A 46 0.62 15.46 -7.00
N SER A 47 1.56 14.60 -6.64
CA SER A 47 1.35 13.26 -6.07
C SER A 47 0.68 13.18 -4.71
N GLN A 48 0.12 14.28 -4.24
CA GLN A 48 -0.45 14.37 -2.92
C GLN A 48 -1.76 13.58 -2.86
N GLY A 49 -1.85 12.65 -1.91
CA GLY A 49 -3.05 11.84 -1.68
C GLY A 49 -3.16 10.52 -2.44
N CYS A 50 -2.22 10.19 -3.35
CA CYS A 50 -2.27 8.89 -4.02
C CYS A 50 -1.97 7.72 -3.07
N LEU A 51 -2.31 6.48 -3.46
CA LEU A 51 -2.06 5.26 -2.67
C LEU A 51 -0.61 5.19 -2.16
N ALA A 52 0.35 5.45 -3.06
CA ALA A 52 1.77 5.43 -2.73
C ALA A 52 2.18 6.53 -1.73
N THR A 53 1.57 7.71 -1.81
CA THR A 53 1.87 8.83 -0.90
C THR A 53 1.36 8.56 0.50
N HIS A 54 0.19 7.93 0.64
CA HIS A 54 -0.28 7.50 1.96
C HIS A 54 0.64 6.45 2.58
N LEU A 55 1.14 5.49 1.81
CA LEU A 55 2.16 4.57 2.29
C LEU A 55 3.45 5.29 2.65
N ALA A 56 3.90 6.24 1.82
CA ALA A 56 5.11 7.00 2.03
C ALA A 56 5.09 7.83 3.32
N TRP A 57 3.98 8.51 3.61
CA TRP A 57 3.83 9.34 4.82
C TRP A 57 3.82 8.52 6.11
N HIS A 58 3.47 7.24 6.04
CA HIS A 58 3.51 6.32 7.17
C HIS A 58 4.73 5.39 7.16
N HIS A 59 5.71 5.65 6.30
CA HIS A 59 6.94 4.88 6.21
C HIS A 59 8.13 5.66 6.80
N PRO A 60 8.91 5.07 7.75
CA PRO A 60 9.95 5.79 8.49
C PRO A 60 10.97 6.55 7.64
N GLN A 61 11.31 6.01 6.46
CA GLN A 61 12.30 6.58 5.56
C GLN A 61 11.76 7.72 4.68
N THR A 62 10.44 7.89 4.59
CA THR A 62 9.79 8.85 3.66
C THR A 62 8.76 9.76 4.33
N GLN A 63 8.48 9.58 5.62
CA GLN A 63 7.49 10.35 6.37
C GLN A 63 7.76 11.87 6.43
N ALA A 64 9.02 12.28 6.32
CA ALA A 64 9.42 13.70 6.32
C ALA A 64 9.28 14.36 4.93
N LEU A 65 8.96 13.58 3.90
CA LEU A 65 8.80 14.07 2.53
C LEU A 65 7.37 14.55 2.28
N HIS A 66 7.23 15.57 1.43
CA HIS A 66 5.94 16.16 1.13
C HIS A 66 5.43 15.75 -0.26
N ALA A 67 5.66 16.58 -1.28
CA ALA A 67 5.07 16.39 -2.60
C ALA A 67 5.60 15.14 -3.31
N GLU A 68 6.87 14.82 -3.10
CA GLU A 68 7.63 13.75 -3.73
C GLU A 68 7.54 12.40 -3.00
N ALA A 69 6.88 12.35 -1.84
CA ALA A 69 6.88 11.20 -0.95
C ALA A 69 6.49 9.90 -1.67
N GLY A 70 5.39 9.91 -2.44
CA GLY A 70 4.94 8.75 -3.20
C GLY A 70 5.93 8.27 -4.28
N VAL A 71 6.55 9.19 -5.03
CA VAL A 71 7.55 8.85 -6.05
C VAL A 71 8.79 8.24 -5.40
N VAL A 72 9.27 8.86 -4.32
CA VAL A 72 10.45 8.38 -3.60
C VAL A 72 10.16 7.00 -2.99
N TRP A 73 8.98 6.81 -2.40
CA TRP A 73 8.60 5.50 -1.87
C TRP A 73 8.56 4.43 -2.96
N LEU A 74 7.92 4.70 -4.10
CA LEU A 74 7.86 3.75 -5.20
C LEU A 74 9.24 3.42 -5.77
N THR A 75 10.06 4.44 -6.05
CA THR A 75 11.34 4.26 -6.75
C THR A 75 12.47 3.79 -5.85
N LYS A 76 12.49 4.20 -4.57
CA LYS A 76 13.58 3.90 -3.64
C LYS A 76 13.26 2.78 -2.65
N ILE A 77 12.02 2.71 -2.17
CA ILE A 77 11.60 1.68 -1.20
C ILE A 77 11.07 0.46 -1.95
N ALA A 78 10.00 0.60 -2.73
CA ALA A 78 9.40 -0.49 -3.48
C ALA A 78 10.17 -0.87 -4.76
N ARG A 79 11.16 -0.05 -5.16
CA ARG A 79 12.01 -0.23 -6.35
C ARG A 79 11.23 -0.44 -7.65
N MET A 80 10.12 0.26 -7.80
CA MET A 80 9.22 0.21 -8.95
C MET A 80 9.28 1.49 -9.76
N ASN A 81 8.98 1.37 -11.05
CA ASN A 81 8.74 2.53 -11.90
C ASN A 81 7.24 2.87 -11.87
N PRO A 82 6.85 4.06 -11.39
CA PRO A 82 5.44 4.46 -11.34
C PRO A 82 4.76 4.45 -12.72
N ALA A 83 5.48 4.75 -13.79
CA ALA A 83 4.93 4.80 -15.14
C ALA A 83 4.55 3.42 -15.70
N THR A 84 5.11 2.35 -15.13
CA THR A 84 4.86 0.96 -15.57
C THR A 84 4.12 0.15 -14.51
N SER A 85 3.70 0.77 -13.40
CA SER A 85 2.97 0.08 -12.35
C SER A 85 1.58 -0.31 -12.84
N ALA A 86 1.29 -1.61 -12.86
CA ALA A 86 -0.02 -2.10 -13.24
C ALA A 86 -1.11 -1.57 -12.31
N LEU A 87 -0.80 -1.49 -11.00
CA LEU A 87 -1.74 -0.96 -10.02
C LEU A 87 -2.06 0.51 -10.27
N LEU A 88 -1.05 1.36 -10.46
CA LEU A 88 -1.28 2.78 -10.70
C LEU A 88 -2.06 3.01 -12.00
N LEU A 89 -1.68 2.33 -13.08
CA LEU A 89 -2.35 2.44 -14.39
C LEU A 89 -3.80 1.97 -14.36
N GLU A 90 -4.14 0.96 -13.54
CA GLU A 90 -5.52 0.50 -13.36
C GLU A 90 -6.31 1.44 -12.43
N TRP A 91 -5.68 1.90 -11.35
CA TRP A 91 -6.27 2.88 -10.45
C TRP A 91 -6.53 4.22 -11.14
N ASP A 92 -5.70 4.67 -12.06
CA ASP A 92 -5.95 5.92 -12.78
C ASP A 92 -7.13 5.85 -13.74
N ARG A 93 -7.43 4.66 -14.27
CA ARG A 93 -8.52 4.48 -15.24
C ARG A 93 -9.89 4.61 -14.58
N SER A 94 -10.04 4.02 -13.40
CA SER A 94 -11.35 3.89 -12.75
C SER A 94 -11.32 4.14 -11.24
N GLY A 95 -10.14 4.10 -10.61
CA GLY A 95 -9.88 4.52 -9.24
C GLY A 95 -10.87 4.01 -8.22
N VAL A 96 -11.34 4.93 -7.38
CA VAL A 96 -12.30 4.67 -6.31
C VAL A 96 -13.66 4.14 -6.80
N HIS A 97 -13.98 4.34 -8.08
CA HIS A 97 -15.22 3.84 -8.70
C HIS A 97 -15.10 2.39 -9.18
N ASN A 98 -13.88 1.84 -9.25
CA ASN A 98 -13.68 0.41 -9.48
C ASN A 98 -13.85 -0.36 -8.16
N TRP A 99 -15.10 -0.70 -7.85
CA TRP A 99 -15.46 -1.44 -6.64
C TRP A 99 -14.70 -2.77 -6.50
N GLU A 100 -14.56 -3.52 -7.60
CA GLU A 100 -13.88 -4.83 -7.58
C GLU A 100 -12.40 -4.69 -7.20
N LEU A 101 -11.67 -3.80 -7.87
CA LEU A 101 -10.27 -3.52 -7.53
C LEU A 101 -10.13 -3.01 -6.09
N ARG A 102 -11.06 -2.16 -5.64
CA ARG A 102 -11.04 -1.61 -4.28
C ARG A 102 -11.21 -2.68 -3.21
N GLU A 103 -12.18 -3.58 -3.39
CA GLU A 103 -12.41 -4.71 -2.47
C GLU A 103 -11.22 -5.67 -2.47
N ASP A 104 -10.63 -5.96 -3.62
CA ASP A 104 -9.44 -6.82 -3.71
C ASP A 104 -8.26 -6.21 -2.94
N LEU A 105 -7.98 -4.91 -3.15
CA LEU A 105 -6.90 -4.23 -2.41
C LEU A 105 -7.18 -4.19 -0.90
N LEU A 106 -8.43 -3.93 -0.50
CA LEU A 106 -8.84 -3.91 0.89
C LEU A 106 -8.64 -5.28 1.56
N SER A 107 -9.06 -6.35 0.87
CA SER A 107 -8.89 -7.73 1.32
C SER A 107 -7.41 -8.08 1.52
N GLU A 108 -6.56 -7.75 0.54
CA GLU A 108 -5.12 -8.00 0.62
C GLU A 108 -4.44 -7.19 1.74
N CYS A 109 -4.86 -5.95 1.99
CA CYS A 109 -4.35 -5.16 3.13
C CYS A 109 -4.68 -5.80 4.47
N ARG A 110 -5.92 -6.26 4.65
CA ARG A 110 -6.39 -6.88 5.90
C ARG A 110 -5.67 -8.20 6.15
N GLN A 111 -5.57 -9.05 5.13
CA GLN A 111 -4.84 -10.33 5.22
C GLN A 111 -3.37 -10.11 5.57
N GLU A 112 -2.72 -9.10 4.99
CA GLU A 112 -1.32 -8.80 5.30
C GLU A 112 -1.14 -8.26 6.73
N LEU A 113 -2.06 -7.44 7.23
CA LEU A 113 -2.05 -6.99 8.62
C LEU A 113 -2.23 -8.16 9.59
N GLU A 114 -3.18 -9.06 9.32
CA GLU A 114 -3.41 -10.27 10.11
C GLU A 114 -2.18 -11.16 10.14
N ARG A 115 -1.59 -11.45 8.97
CA ARG A 115 -0.35 -12.23 8.84
C ARG A 115 0.81 -11.64 9.64
N ARG A 116 0.92 -10.31 9.72
CA ARG A 116 1.96 -9.63 10.51
C ARG A 116 1.69 -9.71 12.01
N ALA A 117 0.42 -9.63 12.42
CA ALA A 117 0.02 -9.79 13.81
C ALA A 117 0.37 -11.21 14.30
N GLU A 118 -0.01 -12.24 13.55
CA GLU A 118 0.34 -13.64 13.86
C GLU A 118 1.86 -13.86 13.96
N GLY A 119 2.63 -13.27 13.04
CA GLY A 119 4.09 -13.35 13.06
C GLY A 119 4.72 -12.66 14.27
N THR A 120 4.12 -11.56 14.74
CA THR A 120 4.57 -10.82 15.93
C THR A 120 4.30 -11.63 17.19
N ASP A 121 3.08 -12.18 17.31
CA ASP A 121 2.67 -13.03 18.44
C ASP A 121 3.48 -14.33 18.51
N ALA A 122 3.83 -14.90 17.36
CA ALA A 122 4.70 -16.08 17.30
C ALA A 122 6.14 -15.77 17.74
N ARG A 123 6.66 -14.59 17.42
CA ARG A 123 8.00 -14.15 17.87
C ARG A 123 8.02 -13.89 19.37
N HIS A 124 7.01 -13.20 19.90
CA HIS A 124 6.90 -12.91 21.34
C HIS A 124 6.87 -14.19 22.17
N ARG A 125 6.02 -15.16 21.80
CA ARG A 125 5.94 -16.48 22.46
C ARG A 125 7.26 -17.26 22.43
N ARG A 126 8.07 -17.11 21.39
CA ARG A 126 9.39 -17.78 21.29
C ARG A 126 10.42 -17.14 22.22
N GLU A 127 10.41 -15.83 22.35
CA GLU A 127 11.33 -15.10 23.24
C GLU A 127 11.01 -15.40 24.72
N GLU A 128 9.73 -15.52 25.08
CA GLU A 128 9.30 -15.93 26.43
C GLU A 128 9.70 -17.38 26.78
N CYS A 129 9.65 -18.30 25.81
CA CYS A 129 9.98 -19.71 26.03
C CYS A 129 11.49 -19.99 26.12
N CYS A 130 12.35 -19.11 25.58
CA CYS A 130 13.81 -19.21 25.67
C CYS A 130 14.41 -18.62 26.96
N THR A 131 13.58 -18.10 27.87
CA THR A 131 14.03 -17.47 29.12
C THR A 131 13.90 -18.38 30.35
N VAL A 132 13.81 -19.70 30.15
CA VAL A 132 13.68 -20.71 31.22
C VAL A 132 14.82 -21.70 31.20
#